data_AF-A0A1M5J1T2-F1
#
_entry.id   AF-A0A1M5J1T2-F1
#
_cell.length_a   1.000
_cell.length_b   1.000
_cell.length_c   1.000
_cell.angle_alpha   90.00
_cell.angle_beta   90.00
_cell.angle_gamma   90.00
#
_symmetry.space_group_name_H-M   'P 1'
#
loop_
_entity.id
_entity.type
_entity.pdbx_description
1 polymer ?
#
loop_
_entity_poly.entity_id
_entity_poly.type
_entity_poly.pdbx_seq_one_letter_code
_entity_poly.pdbx_strand_id
1 'polypeptide(L)'
;MQTSQKQKQQFQQQLFEYFSQKDNSVTILENEMVITKGTDKGLTFTYLSDHSCIIHCYEFSLNTDLDIDTTIDTFIKLLVNHNLIHQQSDSIFN
;
A
#
# COMPACT_ATOMS: atom_id res chain seq x y z
N MET A 1 -19.88 -7.28 -11.31
CA MET A 1 -18.72 -6.62 -11.95
C MET A 1 -18.46 -5.20 -11.43
N GLN A 2 -19.47 -4.38 -11.08
CA GLN A 2 -19.26 -3.03 -10.50
C GLN A 2 -18.66 -2.99 -9.07
N THR A 3 -18.87 -4.05 -8.28
CA THR A 3 -18.42 -4.14 -6.87
C THR A 3 -16.90 -4.16 -6.73
N SER A 4 -16.22 -4.90 -7.60
CA SER A 4 -14.77 -5.07 -7.53
C SER A 4 -13.99 -3.79 -7.87
N GLN A 5 -14.44 -2.99 -8.85
CA GLN A 5 -13.76 -1.74 -9.19
C GLN A 5 -13.87 -0.70 -8.07
N LYS A 6 -15.04 -0.60 -7.44
CA LYS A 6 -15.26 0.29 -6.30
C LYS A 6 -14.43 -0.12 -5.09
N GLN A 7 -14.33 -1.41 -4.80
CA GLN A 7 -13.48 -1.94 -3.73
C GLN A 7 -12.00 -1.66 -3.97
N LYS A 8 -11.52 -1.87 -5.21
CA LYS A 8 -10.14 -1.52 -5.60
C LYS A 8 -9.83 -0.05 -5.36
N GLN A 9 -10.74 0.85 -5.76
CA GLN A 9 -10.60 2.28 -5.51
C GLN A 9 -10.60 2.63 -4.02
N GLN A 10 -11.47 2.00 -3.23
CA GLN A 10 -11.52 2.20 -1.78
C GLN A 10 -10.23 1.74 -1.11
N PHE A 11 -9.71 0.57 -1.48
CA PHE A 11 -8.46 0.05 -0.95
C PHE A 11 -7.27 0.96 -1.31
N GLN A 12 -7.18 1.39 -2.57
CA GLN A 12 -6.15 2.34 -3.01
C GLN A 12 -6.22 3.66 -2.25
N GLN A 13 -7.43 4.17 -1.97
CA GLN A 13 -7.64 5.37 -1.16
C GLN A 13 -7.17 5.19 0.29
N GLN A 14 -7.50 4.05 0.92
CA GLN A 14 -7.05 3.74 2.28
C GLN A 14 -5.52 3.64 2.37
N LEU A 15 -4.89 3.04 1.35
CA LEU A 15 -3.44 2.93 1.29
C LEU A 15 -2.77 4.30 1.09
N PHE A 16 -3.35 5.14 0.23
CA PHE A 16 -2.91 6.52 0.06
C PHE A 16 -2.97 7.28 1.40
N GLU A 17 -4.10 7.22 2.09
CA GLU A 17 -4.29 7.88 3.40
C GLU A 17 -3.28 7.40 4.44
N TYR A 18 -3.05 6.08 4.53
CA TYR A 18 -2.07 5.51 5.44
C TYR A 18 -0.67 6.09 5.22
N PHE A 19 -0.18 6.08 3.98
CA PHE A 19 1.18 6.55 3.70
C PHE A 19 1.30 8.07 3.76
N SER A 20 0.28 8.82 3.35
CA SER A 20 0.26 10.29 3.48
C SER A 20 0.33 10.78 4.93
N GLN A 21 -0.09 9.97 5.91
CA GLN A 21 0.00 10.34 7.34
C GLN A 21 1.43 10.21 7.91
N LYS A 22 2.32 9.43 7.28
CA LYS A 22 3.67 9.12 7.79
C LYS A 22 4.77 10.09 7.34
N ASP A 23 4.43 11.36 7.11
CA ASP A 23 5.33 12.37 6.50
C ASP A 23 5.88 11.93 5.11
N ASN A 24 5.15 11.05 4.43
CA ASN A 24 5.49 10.64 3.07
C ASN A 24 4.81 11.52 2.03
N SER A 25 5.48 11.70 0.89
CA SER A 25 4.85 12.24 -0.32
C SER A 25 4.44 11.11 -1.25
N VAL A 26 3.15 10.96 -1.48
CA VAL A 26 2.57 9.91 -2.32
C VAL A 26 2.16 10.49 -3.67
N THR A 27 2.48 9.80 -4.76
CA THR A 27 2.07 10.14 -6.13
C THR A 27 1.31 8.97 -6.74
N ILE A 28 0.20 9.26 -7.40
CA ILE A 28 -0.59 8.25 -8.12
C ILE A 28 -0.37 8.45 -9.62
N LEU A 29 0.06 7.40 -10.31
CA LEU A 29 0.28 7.34 -11.74
C LEU A 29 -0.56 6.20 -12.31
N GLU A 30 -1.73 6.52 -12.88
CA GLU A 30 -2.65 5.51 -13.41
C GLU A 30 -3.03 4.42 -12.38
N ASN A 31 -2.49 3.21 -12.53
CA ASN A 31 -2.69 2.07 -11.64
C ASN A 31 -1.54 1.85 -10.65
N GLU A 32 -0.62 2.80 -10.55
CA GLU A 32 0.56 2.76 -9.71
C GLU A 32 0.47 3.84 -8.62
N MET A 33 0.85 3.48 -7.39
CA MET A 33 1.05 4.42 -6.29
C MET A 33 2.51 4.38 -5.88
N VAL A 34 3.19 5.52 -5.90
CA VAL A 34 4.63 5.65 -5.63
C VAL A 34 4.86 6.55 -4.42
N ILE A 35 5.68 6.09 -3.48
CA ILE A 35 6.16 6.91 -2.36
C ILE A 35 7.46 7.59 -2.77
N THR A 36 7.39 8.89 -3.03
CA THR A 36 8.48 9.68 -3.63
C THR A 36 9.40 10.33 -2.60
N LYS A 37 8.89 10.56 -1.38
CA LYS A 37 9.62 11.13 -0.24
C LYS A 37 9.11 10.54 1.08
N GLY A 38 9.92 10.68 2.13
CA GLY A 38 9.61 10.21 3.49
C GLY A 38 10.33 8.91 3.85
N THR A 39 9.93 8.30 4.96
CA THR A 39 10.56 7.09 5.51
C THR A 39 10.34 5.87 4.63
N ASP A 40 9.22 5.82 3.93
CA ASP A 40 8.82 4.70 3.07
C ASP A 40 9.17 4.97 1.59
N LYS A 41 10.09 5.92 1.32
CA LYS A 41 10.50 6.30 -0.04
C LYS A 41 11.03 5.10 -0.83
N GLY A 42 10.58 5.01 -2.09
CA GLY A 42 10.99 3.96 -3.03
C GLY A 42 10.02 2.78 -3.09
N LEU A 43 9.02 2.76 -2.18
CA LEU A 43 7.92 1.83 -2.28
C LEU A 43 6.95 2.22 -3.39
N THR A 44 6.56 1.21 -4.14
CA THR A 44 5.66 1.33 -5.27
C THR A 44 4.62 0.22 -5.21
N PHE A 45 3.37 0.55 -5.51
CA PHE A 45 2.23 -0.36 -5.49
C PHE A 45 1.55 -0.33 -6.84
N THR A 46 1.69 -1.39 -7.63
CA THR A 46 1.09 -1.52 -8.95
C THR A 46 -0.12 -2.43 -8.87
N TYR A 47 -1.30 -1.87 -9.10
CA TYR A 47 -2.55 -2.62 -9.02
C TYR A 47 -2.95 -3.20 -10.37
N LEU A 48 -3.02 -4.52 -10.47
CA LEU A 48 -3.34 -5.23 -11.71
C LEU A 48 -4.85 -5.40 -11.92
N SER A 49 -5.23 -5.85 -13.11
CA SER A 49 -6.63 -6.08 -13.51
C SER A 49 -7.22 -7.37 -12.94
N ASP A 50 -6.36 -8.29 -12.51
CA ASP A 50 -6.68 -9.60 -11.93
C ASP A 50 -6.76 -9.58 -10.40
N HIS A 51 -6.94 -8.39 -9.81
CA HIS A 51 -7.06 -8.17 -8.37
C HIS A 51 -5.77 -8.41 -7.59
N SER A 52 -4.62 -8.57 -8.25
CA SER A 52 -3.34 -8.60 -7.57
C SER A 52 -2.71 -7.21 -7.44
N CYS A 53 -1.77 -7.09 -6.50
CA CYS A 53 -0.94 -5.92 -6.27
C CYS A 53 0.52 -6.34 -6.26
N ILE A 54 1.32 -5.70 -7.10
CA ILE A 54 2.77 -5.84 -7.07
C ILE A 54 3.35 -4.70 -6.24
N ILE A 55 4.04 -5.06 -5.16
CA ILE A 55 4.75 -4.14 -4.28
C ILE A 55 6.22 -4.19 -4.65
N HIS A 56 6.77 -3.09 -5.16
CA HIS A 56 8.19 -2.95 -5.45
C HIS A 56 8.88 -2.11 -4.38
N CYS A 57 10.04 -2.56 -3.92
CA CYS A 57 10.92 -1.85 -3.00
C CYS A 57 12.38 -2.12 -3.41
N TYR A 58 13.01 -1.18 -4.08
CA TYR A 58 14.38 -1.33 -4.61
C TYR A 58 14.55 -2.62 -5.45
N GLU A 59 15.35 -3.58 -4.98
CA GLU A 59 15.63 -4.85 -5.65
C GLU A 59 14.62 -5.96 -5.32
N PHE A 60 13.67 -5.68 -4.43
CA PHE A 60 12.67 -6.64 -3.99
C PHE A 60 11.30 -6.35 -4.61
N SER A 61 10.58 -7.41 -4.97
CA SER A 61 9.20 -7.33 -5.45
C SER A 61 8.36 -8.42 -4.80
N LEU A 62 7.20 -8.05 -4.27
CA LEU A 62 6.20 -8.96 -3.72
C LEU A 62 4.93 -8.86 -4.55
N ASN A 63 4.46 -9.99 -5.07
CA ASN A 63 3.14 -10.07 -5.68
C ASN A 63 2.18 -10.68 -4.66
N THR A 64 1.04 -10.02 -4.44
CA THR A 64 0.01 -10.48 -3.52
C THR A 64 -1.37 -10.30 -4.13
N ASP A 65 -2.24 -11.27 -3.91
CA ASP A 65 -3.65 -11.14 -4.26
C ASP A 65 -4.33 -10.18 -3.28
N LEU A 66 -5.17 -9.28 -3.79
CA LEU A 66 -6.09 -8.45 -3.02
C LEU A 66 -7.48 -9.08 -3.15
N ASP A 67 -7.74 -10.09 -2.32
CA ASP A 67 -9.06 -10.70 -2.26
C ASP A 67 -10.11 -9.74 -1.67
N ILE A 68 -11.38 -10.14 -1.71
CA ILE A 68 -12.48 -9.31 -1.22
C ILE A 68 -12.42 -9.04 0.29
N ASP A 69 -11.68 -9.87 1.02
CA ASP A 69 -11.54 -9.82 2.48
C ASP A 69 -10.24 -9.11 2.91
N THR A 70 -9.42 -8.68 1.95
CA THR A 70 -8.16 -8.00 2.20
C THR A 70 -8.43 -6.60 2.75
N THR A 71 -8.23 -6.47 4.06
CA THR A 71 -8.29 -5.18 4.76
C THR A 71 -6.96 -4.44 4.65
N ILE A 72 -7.01 -3.12 4.78
CA ILE A 72 -5.80 -2.30 4.87
C ILE A 72 -4.87 -2.77 6.00
N ASP A 73 -5.41 -3.12 7.17
CA ASP A 73 -4.62 -3.58 8.32
C ASP A 73 -3.87 -4.88 8.03
N THR A 74 -4.53 -5.85 7.39
CA THR A 74 -3.89 -7.11 6.97
C THR A 74 -2.78 -6.84 5.95
N PHE A 75 -3.02 -5.92 5.01
CA PHE A 75 -2.03 -5.54 4.02
C PHE A 75 -0.82 -4.82 4.64
N ILE A 76 -1.02 -3.87 5.55
CA ILE A 76 0.07 -3.21 6.28
C ILE A 76 0.86 -4.24 7.09
N LYS A 77 0.20 -5.19 7.77
CA LYS A 77 0.90 -6.29 8.46
C LYS A 77 1.74 -7.14 7.51
N LEU A 78 1.24 -7.43 6.30
CA LEU A 78 2.02 -8.12 5.27
C LEU A 78 3.30 -7.32 4.94
N LEU A 79 3.18 -6.02 4.69
CA LEU A 79 4.34 -5.16 4.40
C LEU A 79 5.36 -5.15 5.54
N VAL A 80 4.90 -5.08 6.79
CA VAL A 80 5.75 -5.14 7.99
C VAL A 80 6.45 -6.49 8.12
N ASN A 81 5.71 -7.60 7.93
CA ASN A 81 6.25 -8.95 8.04
C ASN A 81 7.34 -9.24 6.98
N HIS A 82 7.25 -8.59 5.82
CA HIS A 82 8.25 -8.65 4.77
C HIS A 82 9.35 -7.58 4.91
N ASN A 83 9.37 -6.82 6.01
CA ASN A 83 10.31 -5.73 6.28
C ASN A 83 10.32 -4.64 5.19
N LEU A 84 9.19 -4.43 4.50
CA LEU A 84 9.06 -3.42 3.45
C LEU A 84 8.81 -2.03 4.04
N ILE A 85 8.08 -1.99 5.14
CA ILE A 85 7.84 -0.77 5.92
C ILE A 85 8.16 -1.04 7.38
N HIS A 86 8.60 0.00 8.08
CA HIS A 86 8.62 -0.04 9.52
C HIS A 86 7.22 0.30 10.04
N GLN A 87 6.68 -0.57 10.89
CA GLN A 87 5.53 -0.20 11.70
C GLN A 87 5.98 1.01 12.52
N GLN A 88 5.32 2.14 12.34
CA GLN A 88 5.49 3.25 13.26
C GLN A 88 5.05 2.68 14.60
N SER A 89 5.97 2.51 15.54
CA SER A 89 5.60 2.25 16.92
C SER A 89 4.55 3.30 17.24
N ASP A 90 3.35 2.91 17.67
CA ASP A 90 2.39 3.87 18.18
C ASP A 90 3.15 4.68 19.22
N SER A 91 3.54 5.90 18.85
CA SER A 91 4.12 6.85 19.78
C SER A 91 2.95 7.18 20.66
N ILE A 92 2.90 6.46 21.78
CA ILE A 92 2.07 6.67 22.97
C ILE A 92 1.57 8.11 22.94
N PHE A 93 0.29 8.28 22.58
CA PHE A 93 -0.41 9.52 22.86
C PHE A 93 -0.38 9.66 24.39
N ASN A 94 0.47 10.54 24.89
CA ASN A 94 0.33 11.15 26.21
C ASN A 94 -0.75 12.22 26.14
#